data_AF-A0A819MV26-F1
#
_entry.id   AF-A0A819MV26-F1
#
_cell.length_a   1.000
_cell.length_b   1.000
_cell.length_c   1.000
_cell.angle_alpha   90.00
_cell.angle_beta   90.00
_cell.angle_gamma   90.00
#
_symmetry.space_group_name_H-M   'P 1'
#
loop_
_entity.id
_entity.type
_entity.pdbx_description
1 polymer ?
#
loop_
_entity_poly.entity_id
_entity_poly.type
_entity_poly.pdbx_seq_one_letter_code
_entity_poly.pdbx_strand_id
1 'polypeptide(L)'
;FNSFDKFKELFSQISNEFFGSGWIWLYIDAKTKRLVLNYTINQDNPIMYDKNHVILLCIDLWEHAYYPVYENRRSEYIENFWRIINWPFINQLYIEGQTKRSDL
;
A
#
# COMPACT_ATOMS: atom_id res chain seq x y z
N PHE A 1 -3.33 1.64 13.48
CA PHE A 1 -4.50 0.84 13.02
C PHE A 1 -5.19 0.08 14.15
N ASN A 2 -4.55 -0.19 15.29
CA ASN A 2 -5.11 -0.85 16.50
C ASN A 2 -5.46 -2.34 16.34
N SER A 3 -5.81 -2.82 15.14
CA SER A 3 -5.91 -4.24 14.80
C SER A 3 -5.69 -4.46 13.29
N PHE A 4 -5.50 -5.71 12.89
CA PHE A 4 -5.43 -6.08 11.48
C PHE A 4 -6.75 -5.80 10.75
N ASP A 5 -7.89 -6.12 11.36
CA ASP A 5 -9.21 -5.89 10.75
C ASP A 5 -9.44 -4.40 10.47
N LYS A 6 -9.09 -3.53 11.43
CA LYS A 6 -9.18 -2.07 11.25
C LYS A 6 -8.23 -1.55 10.18
N PHE A 7 -7.04 -2.17 10.04
CA PHE A 7 -6.13 -1.84 8.94
C PHE A 7 -6.74 -2.24 7.59
N LYS A 8 -7.25 -3.48 7.49
CA LYS A 8 -7.86 -4.00 6.27
C LYS A 8 -9.08 -3.18 5.84
N GLU A 9 -9.93 -2.81 6.80
CA GLU A 9 -11.08 -1.94 6.60
C GLU A 9 -10.66 -0.58 6.06
N LEU A 10 -9.73 0.11 6.75
CA LEU A 10 -9.26 1.43 6.35
C LEU A 10 -8.57 1.41 4.97
N PHE A 11 -7.71 0.42 4.71
CA PHE A 11 -7.06 0.28 3.41
C PHE A 11 -8.09 0.07 2.30
N SER A 12 -9.04 -0.85 2.50
CA SER A 12 -10.08 -1.12 1.50
C SER A 12 -10.98 0.08 1.28
N GLN A 13 -11.33 0.81 2.33
CA GLN A 13 -12.13 2.03 2.23
C GLN A 13 -11.42 3.08 1.37
N ILE A 14 -10.16 3.40 1.69
CA ILE A 14 -9.37 4.38 0.93
C ILE A 14 -9.20 3.93 -0.53
N SER A 15 -8.97 2.63 -0.79
CA SER A 15 -8.86 2.11 -2.16
C SER A 15 -10.16 2.26 -2.96
N ASN A 16 -11.33 2.07 -2.32
CA ASN A 16 -12.61 2.21 -3.00
C ASN A 16 -12.98 3.68 -3.25
N GLU A 17 -12.70 4.56 -2.30
CA GLU A 17 -13.01 5.99 -2.38
C GLU A 17 -12.03 6.76 -3.29
N PHE A 18 -10.88 6.17 -3.61
CA PHE A 18 -9.85 6.82 -4.44
C PHE A 18 -10.37 7.13 -5.86
N PHE A 19 -10.27 8.40 -6.26
CA PHE A 19 -10.72 8.87 -7.56
C PHE A 19 -9.55 9.06 -8.53
N GLY A 20 -9.74 8.63 -9.78
CA GLY A 20 -8.71 8.69 -10.82
C GLY A 20 -7.74 7.51 -10.77
N SER A 21 -6.54 7.74 -11.32
CA SER A 21 -5.47 6.75 -11.44
C SER A 21 -4.40 6.98 -10.39
N GLY A 22 -3.88 5.90 -9.81
CA GLY A 22 -2.90 5.99 -8.73
C GLY A 22 -2.80 4.72 -7.92
N TRP A 23 -2.30 4.87 -6.70
CA TRP A 23 -1.84 3.76 -5.86
C TRP A 23 -2.18 3.99 -4.40
N ILE A 24 -2.51 2.93 -3.67
CA ILE A 24 -2.54 2.95 -2.19
C ILE A 24 -1.31 2.23 -1.66
N TRP A 25 -0.65 2.80 -0.67
CA TRP A 25 0.62 2.33 -0.12
C TRP A 25 0.51 2.11 1.38
N LEU A 26 1.06 1.00 1.85
CA LEU A 26 1.51 0.83 3.22
C LEU A 26 3.04 0.90 3.23
N TYR A 27 3.61 1.76 4.07
CA TYR A 27 5.07 1.88 4.19
C TYR A 27 5.48 2.25 5.62
N ILE A 28 6.77 2.09 5.93
CA ILE A 28 7.38 2.61 7.14
C ILE A 28 7.92 4.00 6.84
N ASP A 29 7.44 5.00 7.58
CA ASP A 29 7.93 6.37 7.50
C ASP A 29 9.34 6.47 8.07
N ALA A 30 10.22 7.17 7.35
CA ALA A 30 11.66 7.14 7.59
C ALA A 30 12.03 7.82 8.91
N LYS A 31 11.26 8.86 9.28
CA LYS A 31 11.52 9.74 10.42
C LYS A 31 10.86 9.22 11.69
N THR A 32 9.58 8.86 11.59
CA THR A 32 8.78 8.43 12.72
C THR A 32 8.88 6.93 13.00
N LYS A 33 9.38 6.14 12.03
CA LYS A 33 9.43 4.67 12.07
C LYS A 33 8.06 4.02 12.27
N ARG A 34 6.98 4.76 12.00
CA ARG A 34 5.60 4.28 12.10
C ARG A 34 5.13 3.75 10.75
N LEU A 35 4.18 2.82 10.82
CA LEU A 35 3.42 2.41 9.64
C LEU A 35 2.52 3.55 9.19
N VAL A 36 2.59 3.87 7.91
CA VAL A 36 1.77 4.89 7.25
C VAL A 36 1.00 4.24 6.11
N LEU A 37 -0.30 4.57 6.05
CA LEU A 37 -1.19 4.26 4.94
C LEU A 37 -1.48 5.57 4.21
N ASN A 38 -1.11 5.65 2.94
CA ASN A 38 -1.33 6.85 2.13
C ASN A 38 -1.56 6.46 0.66
N TYR A 39 -2.04 7.40 -0.15
CA TYR A 39 -2.19 7.24 -1.58
C TYR A 39 -1.28 8.19 -2.36
N THR A 40 -1.06 7.89 -3.62
CA THR A 40 -0.46 8.81 -4.59
C THR A 40 -1.27 8.81 -5.87
N ILE A 41 -1.21 9.92 -6.60
CA ILE A 41 -1.90 10.08 -7.87
C ILE A 41 -0.90 9.76 -8.99
N ASN A 42 -1.40 9.15 -10.06
CA ASN A 42 -0.62 8.78 -11.24
C ASN A 42 0.57 7.87 -10.89
N GLN A 43 1.80 8.32 -11.15
CA GLN A 43 3.04 7.54 -10.98
C GLN A 43 3.89 7.98 -9.80
N ASP A 44 3.37 8.91 -9.00
CA ASP A 44 4.01 9.32 -7.77
C ASP A 44 4.08 8.14 -6.80
N ASN A 45 5.05 8.16 -5.89
CA ASN A 45 5.24 7.10 -4.90
C ASN A 45 5.90 7.66 -3.63
N PRO A 46 5.76 6.98 -2.47
CA PRO A 46 6.25 7.52 -1.20
C PRO A 46 7.76 7.77 -1.15
N ILE A 47 8.58 7.01 -1.91
CA ILE A 47 10.04 7.18 -1.88
C ILE A 47 10.52 8.45 -2.61
N MET A 48 9.67 9.10 -3.41
CA MET A 48 9.95 10.42 -3.98
C MET A 48 10.00 11.52 -2.91
N TYR A 49 9.24 11.38 -1.82
CA TYR A 49 9.25 12.35 -0.71
C TYR A 49 10.37 12.07 0.29
N ASP A 50 10.72 10.80 0.50
CA ASP A 50 11.89 10.38 1.28
C ASP A 50 12.35 8.99 0.81
N LYS A 51 13.56 8.92 0.23
CA LYS A 51 14.14 7.67 -0.28
C LYS A 51 14.32 6.57 0.78
N ASN A 52 14.27 6.95 2.06
CA ASN A 52 14.42 6.03 3.17
C ASN A 52 13.06 5.45 3.65
N HIS A 53 11.95 5.84 3.04
CA HIS A 53 10.69 5.13 3.22
C HIS A 53 10.83 3.67 2.80
N VAL A 54 10.26 2.76 3.60
CA VAL A 54 10.28 1.33 3.29
C VAL A 54 8.89 0.91 2.86
N ILE A 55 8.71 0.73 1.56
CA ILE A 55 7.43 0.29 0.99
C ILE A 55 7.18 -1.16 1.39
N LEU A 56 5.99 -1.43 1.91
CA LEU A 56 5.61 -2.76 2.39
C LEU A 56 4.56 -3.40 1.48
N LEU A 57 3.52 -2.64 1.12
CA LEU A 57 2.41 -3.10 0.30
C LEU A 57 1.94 -1.97 -0.59
N CYS A 58 1.55 -2.30 -1.82
CA CYS A 58 0.80 -1.39 -2.67
C CYS A 58 -0.30 -2.12 -3.44
N ILE A 59 -1.34 -1.37 -3.81
CA ILE A 59 -2.35 -1.79 -4.79
C ILE A 59 -2.40 -0.74 -5.90
N ASP A 60 -2.37 -1.22 -7.14
CA ASP A 60 -2.54 -0.40 -8.33
C ASP A 60 -4.03 -0.17 -8.60
N LEU A 61 -4.46 1.09 -8.69
CA LEU A 61 -5.84 1.48 -8.99
C LEU A 61 -6.00 2.09 -10.38
N TRP A 62 -4.98 2.03 -11.23
CA TRP A 62 -5.15 2.28 -12.65
C TRP A 62 -6.11 1.24 -13.25
N GLU A 63 -7.05 1.67 -14.09
CA GLU A 63 -8.05 0.77 -14.68
C GLU A 63 -7.39 -0.40 -15.42
N HIS A 64 -6.26 -0.18 -16.10
CA HIS A 64 -5.54 -1.26 -16.78
C HIS A 64 -5.06 -2.40 -15.86
N ALA A 65 -4.92 -2.17 -14.56
CA ALA A 65 -4.50 -3.19 -13.60
C ALA A 65 -5.59 -4.23 -13.31
N TYR A 66 -6.87 -3.85 -13.41
CA TYR A 66 -7.99 -4.72 -13.02
C TYR A 66 -9.09 -4.87 -14.07
N TYR A 67 -9.25 -3.91 -14.97
CA TYR A 67 -10.33 -3.90 -15.95
C TYR A 67 -10.41 -5.16 -16.83
N PRO A 68 -9.30 -5.81 -17.25
CA PRO A 68 -9.38 -7.02 -18.07
C PRO A 68 -10.17 -8.19 -17.45
N VAL A 69 -10.30 -8.23 -16.13
CA VAL A 69 -10.99 -9.31 -15.39
C VAL A 69 -12.23 -8.79 -14.66
N TYR A 70 -12.11 -7.61 -14.05
CA TYR A 70 -13.12 -7.06 -13.16
C TYR A 70 -13.99 -5.98 -13.82
N GLU A 71 -13.60 -5.47 -14.99
CA GLU A 71 -14.27 -4.33 -15.64
C GLU A 71 -14.44 -3.16 -14.64
N ASN A 72 -15.67 -2.71 -14.42
CA ASN A 72 -16.01 -1.64 -13.46
C ASN A 72 -16.09 -2.11 -11.99
N ARG A 73 -15.87 -3.40 -11.71
CA ARG A 73 -16.00 -3.99 -10.36
C ARG A 73 -14.72 -3.82 -9.53
N ARG A 74 -14.28 -2.58 -9.33
CA ARG A 74 -13.06 -2.25 -8.54
C ARG A 74 -13.12 -2.84 -7.12
N SER A 75 -14.28 -2.81 -6.47
CA SER A 75 -14.44 -3.36 -5.12
C SER A 75 -14.14 -4.86 -5.06
N GLU A 76 -14.49 -5.62 -6.11
CA GLU A 76 -14.17 -7.05 -6.22
C GLU A 76 -12.67 -7.28 -6.42
N TYR A 77 -12.01 -6.43 -7.22
CA TYR A 77 -10.56 -6.45 -7.35
C TYR A 77 -9.85 -6.20 -6.00
N ILE A 78 -10.30 -5.20 -5.23
CA ILE A 78 -9.77 -4.90 -3.90
C ILE A 78 -10.02 -6.05 -2.92
N GLU A 79 -11.19 -6.69 -2.96
CA GLU A 79 -11.49 -7.85 -2.12
C GLU A 79 -10.55 -9.02 -2.43
N ASN A 80 -10.38 -9.35 -3.72
CA ASN A 80 -9.52 -10.44 -4.15
C ASN A 80 -8.03 -10.16 -3.94
N PHE A 81 -7.61 -8.89 -3.98
CA PHE A 81 -6.26 -8.47 -3.63
C PHE A 81 -5.84 -9.02 -2.27
N TRP A 82 -6.71 -8.94 -1.25
CA TRP A 82 -6.41 -9.46 0.10
C TRP A 82 -6.09 -10.96 0.15
N ARG A 83 -6.56 -11.73 -0.82
CA ARG A 83 -6.37 -13.19 -0.88
C ARG A 83 -5.00 -13.58 -1.45
N ILE A 84 -4.36 -12.69 -2.21
CA ILE A 84 -3.12 -12.96 -2.94
C ILE A 84 -1.90 -12.25 -2.34
N ILE A 85 -2.08 -11.48 -1.26
CA ILE A 85 -0.98 -10.78 -0.61
C ILE A 85 0.07 -11.77 -0.09
N ASN A 86 1.32 -11.54 -0.46
CA ASN A 86 2.47 -12.27 0.06
C ASN A 86 2.88 -11.72 1.43
N TRP A 87 2.17 -12.12 2.48
CA TRP A 87 2.46 -11.72 3.87
C TRP A 87 3.88 -12.07 4.35
N PRO A 88 4.46 -13.24 4.03
CA PRO A 88 5.85 -13.54 4.37
C PRO A 88 6.83 -12.49 3.82
N PHE A 89 6.66 -12.05 2.57
CA PHE A 89 7.50 -11.02 1.98
C PHE A 89 7.32 -9.65 2.65
N ILE A 90 6.08 -9.26 2.96
CA ILE A 90 5.80 -8.02 3.71
C ILE A 90 6.48 -8.04 5.08
N ASN A 91 6.41 -9.18 5.77
CA ASN A 91 7.05 -9.34 7.08
C ASN A 91 8.59 -9.23 6.96
N GLN A 92 9.18 -9.81 5.92
CA GLN A 92 10.62 -9.64 5.65
C GLN A 92 10.98 -8.17 5.45
N LEU A 93 10.28 -7.44 4.57
CA LEU A 93 10.50 -6.01 4.33
C LEU A 93 10.32 -5.18 5.61
N TYR A 94 9.34 -5.53 6.44
CA TYR A 94 9.10 -4.86 7.71
C TYR A 94 10.29 -5.02 8.66
N ILE A 95 10.79 -6.25 8.84
CA ILE A 95 11.96 -6.54 9.68
C ILE A 95 13.19 -5.78 9.15
N GLU A 96 13.47 -5.86 7.86
CA GLU A 96 14.59 -5.15 7.22
C GLU A 96 14.46 -3.63 7.44
N GLY A 97 13.26 -3.07 7.28
CA GLY A 97 13.01 -1.65 7.47
C GLY A 97 13.16 -1.14 8.91
N GLN A 98 12.94 -2.00 9.91
CA GLN A 98 13.24 -1.68 11.31
C GLN A 98 14.74 -1.71 11.62
N THR A 99 15.50 -2.57 10.93
CA THR A 99 16.95 -2.73 11.17
C THR A 99 17.82 -1.74 10.41
N LYS A 100 17.33 -1.15 9.32
CA LYS A 100 18.03 -0.06 8.62
C LYS A 100 18.17 1.15 9.55
N ARG A 101 19.36 1.29 10.16
CA ARG A 101 19.79 2.55 10.78
C ARG A 101 19.76 3.64 9.71
N SER A 102 19.35 4.85 10.11
CA SER A 102 19.51 6.02 9.25
C SER A 102 21.01 6.34 9.17
N ASP A 103 21.73 5.58 8.35
CA ASP A 103 23.14 5.83 8.09
C ASP A 103 23.24 6.90 7.01
N LEU A 104 22.79 8.11 7.35
CA LEU A 104 23.02 9.40 6.69
C LEU A 104 22.98 10.51 7.74
#